data_AF-A0A8X6VAA9-F1
#
_entry.id   AF-A0A8X6VAA9-F1
#
_cell.length_a   1.000
_cell.length_b   1.000
_cell.length_c   1.000
_cell.angle_alpha   90.00
_cell.angle_beta   90.00
_cell.angle_gamma   90.00
#
_symmetry.space_group_name_H-M   'P 1'
#
loop_
_entity.id
_entity.type
_entity.pdbx_description
1 polymer ?
#
loop_
_entity_poly.entity_id
_entity_poly.type
_entity_poly.pdbx_seq_one_letter_code
_entity_poly.pdbx_strand_id
1 'polypeptide(L)'
;MVRKWVRAFKDGGSNIHDEERSGRPSVITDELIQKVDCKVKENRRFTISSLAEKFPAVSRSVLYEIVSERLNYRKLCSRWVPKMLTVEHKTKRLGSALSFLERYSNEGDDFLSRIVTGDEIWVALVTPESKQQSMEWRHSSSLGK
;
A
#
# COMPACT_ATOMS: atom_id res chain seq x y z
N MET A 1 -31.42 9.77 41.20
CA MET A 1 -30.58 8.64 40.73
C MET A 1 -31.07 7.29 41.28
N VAL A 2 -31.12 7.09 42.61
CA VAL A 2 -31.56 5.82 43.25
C VAL A 2 -32.97 5.38 42.84
N ARG A 3 -33.96 6.29 42.80
CA ARG A 3 -35.33 5.96 42.38
C ARG A 3 -35.46 5.47 40.92
N LYS A 4 -34.57 5.91 40.02
CA LYS A 4 -34.59 5.52 38.59
C LYS A 4 -34.09 4.08 38.45
N TRP A 5 -33.00 3.74 39.14
CA TRP A 5 -32.46 2.38 39.21
C TRP A 5 -33.41 1.41 39.90
N VAL A 6 -34.03 1.79 41.02
CA VAL A 6 -35.02 0.94 41.71
C VAL A 6 -36.22 0.61 40.81
N ARG A 7 -36.63 1.53 39.93
CA ARG A 7 -37.67 1.25 38.92
C ARG A 7 -37.16 0.31 37.82
N ALA A 8 -36.00 0.60 37.23
CA ALA A 8 -35.41 -0.22 36.18
C ALA A 8 -35.20 -1.68 36.61
N PHE A 9 -34.70 -1.90 37.84
CA PHE A 9 -34.54 -3.25 38.39
C PHE A 9 -35.88 -3.95 38.69
N LYS A 10 -36.91 -3.21 39.14
CA LYS A 10 -38.26 -3.77 39.34
C LYS A 10 -38.94 -4.14 38.02
N ASP A 11 -38.65 -3.41 36.95
CA ASP A 11 -39.16 -3.66 35.61
C ASP A 11 -38.32 -4.71 34.85
N GLY A 12 -37.41 -5.42 35.53
CA GLY A 12 -36.63 -6.54 34.98
C GLY A 12 -35.30 -6.17 34.30
N GLY A 13 -34.90 -4.90 34.32
CA GLY A 13 -33.61 -4.45 33.82
C GLY A 13 -32.47 -4.87 34.74
N SER A 14 -31.69 -5.88 34.34
CA SER A 14 -30.52 -6.37 35.08
C SER A 14 -29.19 -5.76 34.64
N ASN A 15 -29.19 -4.99 33.54
CA ASN A 15 -27.99 -4.40 32.99
C ASN A 15 -27.56 -3.17 33.81
N ILE A 16 -26.34 -3.22 34.36
CA ILE A 16 -25.75 -2.16 35.19
C ILE A 16 -24.89 -1.21 34.32
N HIS A 17 -24.58 -1.60 33.09
CA HIS A 17 -23.84 -0.75 32.16
C HIS A 17 -24.71 0.37 31.62
N ASP A 18 -24.07 1.50 31.35
CA ASP A 18 -24.73 2.60 30.66
C ASP A 18 -25.26 2.15 29.31
N GLU A 19 -26.46 2.59 28.98
CA GLU A 19 -27.00 2.45 27.63
C GLU A 19 -26.13 3.21 26.63
N GLU A 20 -26.19 2.79 25.37
CA GLU A 20 -25.43 3.39 24.29
C GLU A 20 -25.76 4.89 24.21
N ARG A 21 -24.78 5.72 24.59
CA ARG A 21 -24.98 7.16 24.64
C ARG A 21 -24.93 7.70 23.21
N SER A 22 -25.85 8.60 22.87
CA SER A 22 -25.74 9.41 21.66
C SER A 22 -24.51 10.32 21.79
N GLY A 23 -23.35 9.82 21.35
CA GLY A 23 -22.10 10.58 21.30
C GLY A 23 -22.13 11.65 20.22
N ARG A 24 -21.00 12.36 20.07
CA ARG A 24 -20.80 13.26 18.93
C ARG A 24 -20.86 12.44 17.63
N PRO A 25 -21.65 12.84 16.61
CA PRO A 25 -21.66 12.16 15.33
C PRO A 25 -20.24 12.02 14.78
N SER A 26 -19.91 10.82 14.29
CA SER A 26 -18.64 10.59 13.61
C SER A 26 -18.53 11.55 12.43
N VAL A 27 -17.38 12.23 12.30
CA VAL A 27 -17.06 13.03 11.10
C VAL A 27 -16.91 12.11 9.88
N ILE A 28 -16.61 10.84 10.12
CA ILE A 28 -16.48 9.81 9.09
C ILE A 28 -17.87 9.22 8.83
N THR A 29 -18.48 9.68 7.74
CA THR A 29 -19.73 9.13 7.20
C THR A 29 -19.42 8.15 6.06
N ASP A 30 -20.33 7.21 5.78
CA ASP A 30 -20.17 6.25 4.68
C ASP A 30 -20.05 6.94 3.32
N GLU A 31 -20.78 8.05 3.11
CA GLU A 31 -20.66 8.87 1.92
C GLU A 31 -19.25 9.46 1.75
N LEU A 32 -18.62 9.90 2.84
CA LEU A 32 -17.26 10.43 2.81
C LEU A 32 -16.26 9.31 2.50
N ILE A 33 -16.41 8.13 3.12
CA ILE A 33 -15.58 6.96 2.84
C ILE A 33 -15.64 6.61 1.35
N GLN A 34 -16.85 6.55 0.77
CA GLN A 34 -17.01 6.26 -0.66
C GLN A 34 -16.38 7.32 -1.55
N LYS A 35 -16.55 8.61 -1.25
CA LYS A 35 -15.93 9.70 -2.02
C LYS A 35 -14.40 9.63 -1.96
N VAL A 36 -13.84 9.33 -0.80
CA VAL A 36 -12.39 9.14 -0.63
C VAL A 36 -11.90 7.93 -1.43
N ASP A 37 -12.59 6.79 -1.37
CA ASP A 37 -12.22 5.57 -2.12
C ASP A 37 -12.24 5.81 -3.63
N CYS A 38 -13.26 6.50 -4.15
CA CYS A 38 -13.30 6.93 -5.55
C CYS A 38 -12.07 7.75 -5.93
N LYS A 39 -11.66 8.73 -5.10
CA LYS A 39 -10.46 9.53 -5.36
C LYS A 39 -9.16 8.76 -5.27
N VAL A 40 -9.08 7.77 -4.40
CA VAL A 40 -7.92 6.85 -4.31
C VAL A 40 -7.83 5.96 -5.55
N LYS A 41 -8.96 5.48 -6.07
CA LYS A 41 -9.02 4.64 -7.28
C LYS A 41 -8.66 5.40 -8.56
N GLU A 42 -9.04 6.68 -8.67
CA GLU A 42 -8.64 7.56 -9.79
C GLU A 42 -7.11 7.70 -9.90
N ASN A 43 -6.42 7.91 -8.77
CA ASN A 43 -4.97 7.99 -8.72
C ASN A 43 -4.42 7.32 -7.46
N ARG A 44 -3.98 6.07 -7.62
CA ARG A 44 -3.39 5.28 -6.53
C ARG A 44 -2.04 5.82 -6.04
N ARG A 45 -1.39 6.71 -6.79
CA ARG A 45 -0.13 7.37 -6.42
C ARG A 45 -0.40 8.75 -5.82
N PHE A 46 -1.19 8.80 -4.77
CA PHE A 46 -1.53 10.04 -4.06
C PHE A 46 -0.71 10.21 -2.77
N THR A 47 -0.70 11.43 -2.26
CA THR A 47 -0.25 11.76 -0.90
C THR A 47 -1.46 12.18 -0.07
N ILE A 48 -1.40 12.02 1.26
CA ILE A 48 -2.44 12.53 2.15
C ILE A 48 -2.62 14.06 1.98
N SER A 49 -1.55 14.80 1.66
CA SER A 49 -1.62 16.23 1.32
C SER A 49 -2.50 16.48 0.09
N SER A 50 -2.23 15.79 -1.02
CA SER A 50 -3.01 15.93 -2.26
C SER A 50 -4.46 15.48 -2.10
N LEU A 51 -4.72 14.56 -1.16
CA LEU A 51 -6.08 14.14 -0.82
C LEU A 51 -6.79 15.22 0.00
N ALA A 52 -6.10 15.85 0.97
CA ALA A 52 -6.65 16.95 1.76
C ALA A 52 -7.00 18.18 0.91
N GLU A 53 -6.22 18.46 -0.14
CA GLU A 53 -6.58 19.51 -1.12
C GLU A 53 -7.93 19.24 -1.80
N LYS A 54 -8.27 17.97 -2.05
CA LYS A 54 -9.57 17.57 -2.62
C LYS A 54 -10.70 17.56 -1.58
N PHE A 55 -10.38 17.48 -0.30
CA PHE A 55 -11.33 17.40 0.82
C PHE A 55 -10.98 18.43 1.90
N PRO A 56 -11.09 19.75 1.62
CA PRO A 56 -10.62 20.80 2.52
C PRO A 56 -11.39 20.87 3.84
N ALA A 57 -12.62 20.36 3.88
CA ALA A 57 -13.44 20.28 5.09
C ALA A 57 -13.05 19.11 6.01
N VAL A 58 -12.13 18.23 5.59
CA VAL A 58 -11.73 17.03 6.33
C VAL A 58 -10.26 17.15 6.72
N SER A 59 -9.96 16.90 7.99
CA SER A 59 -8.58 16.95 8.46
C SER A 59 -7.73 15.84 7.85
N ARG A 60 -6.42 16.07 7.75
CA ARG A 60 -5.45 15.09 7.23
C ARG A 60 -5.44 13.78 8.04
N SER A 61 -5.64 13.87 9.35
CA SER A 61 -5.69 12.69 10.23
C SER A 61 -6.91 11.83 9.95
N VAL A 62 -8.08 12.44 9.76
CA VAL A 62 -9.31 11.71 9.40
C VAL A 62 -9.18 11.07 8.02
N LEU A 63 -8.58 11.76 7.04
CA LEU A 63 -8.31 11.17 5.73
C LEU A 63 -7.33 9.98 5.83
N TYR A 64 -6.33 10.07 6.70
CA TYR A 64 -5.42 8.94 6.95
C TYR A 64 -6.16 7.76 7.60
N GLU A 65 -6.99 7.99 8.60
CA GLU A 65 -7.84 6.95 9.24
C GLU A 65 -8.75 6.28 8.20
N ILE A 66 -9.44 7.07 7.37
CA ILE A 66 -10.31 6.54 6.30
C ILE A 66 -9.51 5.64 5.35
N VAL A 67 -8.36 6.10 4.86
CA VAL A 67 -7.56 5.35 3.90
C VAL A 67 -6.97 4.07 4.51
N SER A 68 -6.39 4.16 5.71
CA SER A 68 -5.60 3.09 6.30
C SER A 68 -6.41 2.12 7.16
N GLU A 69 -7.42 2.60 7.88
CA GLU A 69 -8.19 1.79 8.84
C GLU A 69 -9.55 1.38 8.27
N ARG A 70 -10.29 2.33 7.66
CA ARG A 70 -11.64 2.05 7.12
C ARG A 70 -11.59 1.32 5.78
N LEU A 71 -10.73 1.78 4.87
CA LEU A 71 -10.54 1.21 3.53
C LEU A 71 -9.39 0.19 3.46
N ASN A 72 -8.58 0.10 4.52
CA ASN A 72 -7.48 -0.87 4.63
C ASN A 72 -6.43 -0.79 3.49
N TYR A 73 -6.22 0.39 2.91
CA TYR A 73 -5.15 0.59 1.94
C TYR A 73 -3.79 0.67 2.64
N ARG A 74 -2.78 0.07 2.00
CA ARG A 74 -1.38 0.12 2.44
C ARG A 74 -0.52 0.79 1.39
N LYS A 75 0.43 1.62 1.84
CA LYS A 75 1.39 2.27 0.94
C LYS A 75 2.54 1.32 0.65
N LEU A 76 2.78 1.04 -0.62
CA LEU A 76 3.88 0.19 -1.09
C LEU A 76 4.83 1.01 -1.97
N CYS A 77 6.11 0.62 -1.99
CA CYS A 77 7.08 1.19 -2.93
C CYS A 77 6.77 0.71 -4.36
N SER A 78 6.94 1.59 -5.34
CA SER A 78 6.84 1.21 -6.75
C SER A 78 7.96 0.24 -7.10
N ARG A 79 7.65 -0.76 -7.93
CA ARG A 79 8.65 -1.65 -8.52
C ARG A 79 9.20 -1.02 -9.80
N TRP A 80 10.51 -1.11 -9.98
CA TRP A 80 11.16 -0.73 -11.23
C TRP A 80 10.78 -1.73 -12.32
N VAL A 81 10.41 -1.20 -13.50
CA VAL A 81 10.10 -2.00 -14.68
C VAL A 81 11.20 -1.72 -15.72
N PRO A 82 11.89 -2.73 -16.26
CA PRO A 82 13.05 -2.53 -17.14
C PRO A 82 12.77 -1.69 -18.40
N LYS A 83 11.56 -1.80 -18.95
CA LYS A 83 11.18 -1.10 -20.19
C LYS A 83 9.69 -0.82 -20.25
N MET A 84 9.33 0.36 -20.75
CA MET A 84 7.95 0.67 -21.15
C MET A 84 7.61 -0.05 -22.46
N LEU A 85 6.71 -1.02 -22.39
CA LEU A 85 6.34 -1.85 -23.55
C LEU A 85 5.26 -1.17 -24.38
N THR A 86 5.45 -1.16 -25.71
CA THR A 86 4.42 -0.80 -26.69
C THR A 86 3.42 -1.95 -26.82
N VAL A 87 2.28 -1.70 -27.48
CA VAL A 87 1.29 -2.74 -27.78
C VAL A 87 1.93 -3.87 -28.59
N GLU A 88 2.73 -3.54 -29.60
CA GLU A 88 3.43 -4.51 -30.43
C GLU A 88 4.39 -5.40 -29.62
N HIS A 89 5.18 -4.82 -28.70
CA HIS A 89 6.05 -5.59 -27.82
C HIS A 89 5.24 -6.58 -26.95
N LYS A 90 4.06 -6.17 -26.47
CA LYS A 90 3.19 -7.04 -25.66
C LYS A 90 2.63 -8.19 -26.50
N THR A 91 2.16 -7.90 -27.71
CA THR A 91 1.63 -8.93 -28.63
C THR A 91 2.71 -9.96 -28.98
N LYS A 92 3.91 -9.51 -29.34
CA LYS A 92 5.05 -10.40 -29.64
C LYS A 92 5.40 -11.28 -28.43
N ARG A 93 5.52 -10.68 -27.24
CA ARG A 93 5.81 -11.43 -26.00
C ARG A 93 4.73 -12.44 -25.66
N LEU A 94 3.46 -12.09 -25.81
CA LEU A 94 2.35 -13.01 -25.56
C LEU A 94 2.38 -14.18 -26.56
N GLY A 95 2.57 -13.90 -27.85
CA GLY A 95 2.69 -14.94 -28.88
C GLY A 95 3.83 -15.91 -28.57
N SER A 96 5.05 -15.41 -28.30
CA SER A 96 6.18 -16.27 -27.93
C SER A 96 5.92 -17.08 -26.66
N ALA A 97 5.34 -16.47 -25.62
CA ALA A 97 5.02 -17.16 -24.38
C ALA A 97 3.99 -18.28 -24.59
N LEU A 98 2.97 -18.06 -25.43
CA LEU A 98 1.98 -19.08 -25.78
C LEU A 98 2.63 -20.22 -26.55
N SER A 99 3.49 -19.95 -27.52
CA SER A 99 4.22 -21.00 -28.25
C SER A 99 5.09 -21.86 -27.32
N PHE A 100 5.79 -21.24 -26.35
CA PHE A 100 6.56 -21.99 -25.36
C PHE A 100 5.66 -22.80 -24.41
N LEU A 101 4.52 -22.24 -24.00
CA LEU A 101 3.57 -22.92 -23.13
C LEU A 101 2.94 -24.14 -23.81
N GLU A 102 2.51 -24.00 -25.07
CA GLU A 102 1.95 -25.10 -25.87
C GLU A 102 2.99 -26.20 -26.07
N ARG A 103 4.23 -25.82 -26.41
CA ARG A 103 5.31 -26.77 -26.56
C ARG A 103 5.62 -27.52 -25.27
N TYR A 104 5.68 -26.81 -24.13
CA TYR A 104 5.81 -27.44 -22.83
C TYR A 104 4.63 -28.36 -22.50
N SER A 105 3.40 -28.01 -22.89
CA SER A 105 2.25 -28.90 -22.66
C SER A 105 2.32 -30.21 -23.44
N ASN A 106 2.98 -30.22 -24.60
CA ASN A 106 3.14 -31.39 -25.45
C ASN A 106 4.37 -32.25 -25.07
N GLU A 107 5.49 -31.61 -24.76
CA GLU A 107 6.78 -32.28 -24.55
C GLU A 107 7.16 -32.42 -23.05
N GLY A 108 6.53 -31.66 -22.16
CA GLY A 108 6.84 -31.66 -20.72
C GLY A 108 8.28 -31.23 -20.41
N ASP A 109 8.87 -31.85 -19.38
CA ASP A 109 10.22 -31.53 -18.91
C ASP A 109 11.34 -31.89 -19.91
N ASP A 110 11.07 -32.80 -20.85
CA ASP A 110 12.01 -33.16 -21.91
C ASP A 110 12.33 -31.95 -22.81
N PHE A 111 11.35 -31.08 -23.09
CA PHE A 111 11.60 -29.80 -23.73
C PHE A 111 12.56 -28.91 -22.93
N LEU A 112 12.33 -28.77 -21.61
CA LEU A 112 13.17 -27.93 -20.75
C LEU A 112 14.61 -28.45 -20.66
N SER A 113 14.79 -29.77 -20.63
CA SER A 113 16.10 -30.43 -20.56
C SER A 113 17.03 -30.11 -21.73
N ARG A 114 16.48 -29.66 -22.86
CA ARG A 114 17.20 -29.34 -24.09
C ARG A 114 17.55 -27.85 -24.21
N ILE A 115 17.07 -27.02 -23.28
CA ILE A 115 17.30 -25.58 -23.31
C ILE A 115 18.67 -25.27 -22.69
N VAL A 116 19.52 -24.61 -23.46
CA VAL A 116 20.75 -23.98 -22.97
C VAL A 116 20.59 -22.47 -23.11
N THR A 117 20.76 -21.72 -22.01
CA THR A 117 20.68 -20.26 -21.99
C THR A 117 22.01 -19.64 -21.59
N GLY A 118 22.24 -18.41 -22.02
CA GLY A 118 23.38 -17.59 -21.63
C GLY A 118 23.00 -16.11 -21.67
N ASP A 119 23.59 -15.33 -20.78
CA ASP A 119 23.46 -13.87 -20.73
C ASP A 119 24.76 -13.28 -20.19
N GLU A 120 25.00 -12.00 -20.48
CA GLU A 120 26.20 -11.29 -20.03
C GLU A 120 25.83 -10.30 -18.93
N ILE A 121 26.60 -10.31 -17.83
CA ILE A 121 26.43 -9.36 -16.73
C ILE A 121 27.69 -8.51 -16.57
N TRP A 122 27.49 -7.21 -16.39
CA TRP A 122 28.57 -6.30 -16.05
C TRP A 122 29.01 -6.52 -14.61
N VAL A 123 30.27 -6.90 -14.40
CA VAL A 123 30.91 -6.97 -13.08
C VAL A 123 31.75 -5.72 -12.89
N ALA A 124 31.27 -4.79 -12.06
CA ALA A 124 32.02 -3.59 -11.74
C ALA A 124 33.19 -3.94 -10.79
N LEU A 125 34.41 -3.63 -11.22
CA LEU A 125 35.62 -3.77 -10.40
C LEU A 125 35.84 -2.48 -9.59
N VAL A 126 34.84 -2.13 -8.79
CA VAL A 126 34.94 -1.04 -7.82
C VAL A 126 35.09 -1.70 -6.45
N THR A 127 36.23 -1.48 -5.80
CA THR A 127 36.39 -1.79 -4.38
C THR A 127 35.96 -0.54 -3.62
N PRO A 128 34.69 -0.39 -3.20
CA PRO A 128 34.32 0.73 -2.36
C PRO A 128 35.19 0.68 -1.11
N GLU A 129 35.64 1.84 -0.65
CA GLU A 129 36.26 1.96 0.67
C GLU A 129 35.34 1.27 1.68
N SER A 130 35.89 0.37 2.48
CA SER A 130 35.19 -0.19 3.62
C SER A 130 34.70 0.95 4.51
N LYS A 131 33.65 0.71 5.32
CA LYS A 131 33.15 1.71 6.28
C LYS A 131 34.25 2.32 7.16
N GLN A 132 35.30 1.55 7.45
CA GLN A 132 36.47 2.02 8.19
C GLN A 132 37.37 2.93 7.36
N GLN A 133 37.60 2.61 6.09
CA GLN A 133 38.37 3.44 5.16
C GLN A 133 37.66 4.76 4.84
N SER A 134 36.32 4.74 4.73
CA SER A 134 35.52 5.93 4.45
C SER A 134 35.22 6.79 5.68
N MET A 135 35.88 6.53 6.83
CA MET A 135 35.70 7.33 8.04
C MET A 135 36.47 8.64 7.89
N GLU A 136 35.74 9.74 7.86
CA GLU A 136 36.32 11.08 7.81
C GLU A 136 36.25 11.74 9.19
N TRP A 137 37.35 12.33 9.63
CA TRP A 137 37.36 13.23 10.77
C TRP A 137 36.57 14.49 10.40
N ARG A 138 35.59 14.86 11.23
CA ARG A 138 34.80 16.08 11.04
C ARG A 138 35.02 17.04 12.20
N HIS A 139 35.04 18.32 11.88
CA HIS A 139 35.11 19.37 12.89
C HIS A 139 33.74 19.49 13.59
N SER A 140 33.73 19.84 14.87
CA SER A 140 32.50 19.98 15.66
C SER A 140 31.54 21.06 15.15
N SER A 141 32.04 22.01 14.34
CA SER A 141 31.25 23.05 13.69
C SER A 141 30.73 22.68 12.31
N SER A 142 31.03 21.47 11.81
CA SER A 142 30.53 21.02 10.50
C SER A 142 29.04 20.67 10.59
N LEU A 143 28.19 21.35 9.82
CA LEU A 143 26.78 20.99 9.69
C LEU A 143 26.64 19.63 8.98
N GLY A 144 25.83 18.74 9.55
CA GLY A 144 25.50 17.45 8.95
C GLY A 144 24.79 17.62 7.60
N LYS A 145 25.11 16.75 6.64
CA LYS A 145 24.41 16.65 5.35
C LYS A 145 22.96 16.21 5.54
#